data_AF-A0A2V5TXU6-F1
#
_entry.id   AF-A0A2V5TXU6-F1
#
_cell.length_a   1.000
_cell.length_b   1.000
_cell.length_c   1.000
_cell.angle_alpha   90.00
_cell.angle_beta   90.00
_cell.angle_gamma   90.00
#
_symmetry.space_group_name_H-M   'P 1'
#
loop_
_entity.id
_entity.type
_entity.pdbx_description
1 polymer ?
#
loop_
_entity_poly.entity_id
_entity_poly.type
_entity_poly.pdbx_seq_one_letter_code
_entity_poly.pdbx_strand_id
1 'polypeptide(L)'
;MVRRITGKSIAKLLASYRQQNFRIKRAALVVGSQIDPRSVANPHIRAHALEGQLFRSVLQESLQAHRIRTDILRERDAYCQAAVALKRSNENVRRVVQNFGRDTEAPWRAEQKLAAVAAWVALG
;
A
#
# COMPACT_ATOMS: atom_id res chain seq x y z
N MET A 1 5.56 -20.63 5.41
CA MET A 1 4.08 -20.50 5.30
C MET A 1 3.65 -19.17 4.68
N VAL A 2 3.97 -18.01 5.29
CA VAL A 2 3.56 -16.66 4.84
C VAL A 2 3.82 -16.41 3.35
N ARG A 3 5.05 -16.62 2.87
CA ARG A 3 5.44 -16.49 1.44
C ARG A 3 4.51 -17.23 0.48
N ARG A 4 4.20 -18.49 0.79
CA ARG A 4 3.33 -19.33 -0.05
C ARG A 4 1.89 -18.80 -0.08
N ILE A 5 1.36 -18.38 1.07
CA ILE A 5 0.00 -17.84 1.18
C ILE A 5 -0.09 -16.51 0.43
N THR A 6 0.84 -15.59 0.66
CA THR A 6 0.89 -14.30 -0.05
C THR A 6 1.01 -14.48 -1.55
N GLY A 7 1.87 -15.37 -2.02
CA GLY A 7 1.99 -15.69 -3.45
C GLY A 7 0.66 -16.16 -4.05
N LYS A 8 -0.02 -17.10 -3.40
CA LYS A 8 -1.34 -17.59 -3.85
C LYS A 8 -2.39 -16.47 -3.86
N SER A 9 -2.45 -15.65 -2.81
CA SER A 9 -3.45 -14.57 -2.70
C SER A 9 -3.24 -13.49 -3.74
N ILE A 10 -1.98 -13.07 -3.99
CA ILE A 10 -1.66 -12.09 -5.04
C ILE A 10 -1.97 -12.68 -6.41
N ALA A 11 -1.55 -13.92 -6.71
CA ALA A 11 -1.86 -14.55 -7.99
C ALA A 11 -3.38 -14.63 -8.25
N LYS A 12 -4.16 -15.00 -7.23
CA LYS A 12 -5.63 -15.02 -7.31
C LYS A 12 -6.22 -13.64 -7.57
N LEU A 13 -5.77 -12.62 -6.85
CA LEU A 13 -6.20 -11.23 -7.04
C LEU A 13 -5.91 -10.73 -8.46
N LEU A 14 -4.69 -10.97 -8.95
CA LEU A 14 -4.31 -10.53 -10.30
C LEU A 14 -5.10 -11.27 -11.38
N ALA A 15 -5.37 -12.57 -11.18
CA ALA A 15 -6.19 -13.35 -12.10
C ALA A 15 -7.64 -12.83 -12.14
N SER A 16 -8.25 -12.50 -10.99
CA SER A 16 -9.63 -12.00 -10.96
C SER A 16 -9.79 -10.65 -11.67
N TYR A 17 -8.82 -9.74 -11.53
CA TYR A 17 -8.86 -8.47 -12.27
C TYR A 17 -8.65 -8.67 -13.77
N ARG A 18 -7.77 -9.60 -14.17
CA ARG A 18 -7.58 -9.94 -15.59
C ARG A 18 -8.85 -10.51 -16.23
N GLN A 19 -9.59 -11.34 -15.51
CA GLN A 19 -10.90 -11.87 -15.97
C GLN A 19 -11.93 -10.77 -16.20
N GLN A 20 -11.81 -9.65 -15.49
CA GLN A 20 -12.63 -8.44 -15.67
C GLN A 20 -12.02 -7.46 -16.68
N ASN A 21 -11.03 -7.88 -17.48
CA ASN A 21 -10.30 -7.06 -18.45
C ASN A 21 -9.50 -5.89 -17.84
N PHE A 22 -9.19 -5.94 -16.55
CA PHE A 22 -8.30 -4.97 -15.89
C PHE A 22 -6.87 -5.50 -15.79
N ARG A 23 -5.89 -4.63 -16.10
CA ARG A 23 -4.47 -4.93 -15.91
C ARG A 23 -3.86 -4.04 -14.82
N ILE A 24 -3.51 -4.66 -13.70
CA ILE A 24 -2.75 -4.01 -12.63
C ILE A 24 -1.30 -3.81 -13.09
N LYS A 25 -0.81 -2.56 -13.10
CA LYS A 25 0.55 -2.19 -13.51
C LYS A 25 1.42 -1.70 -12.36
N ARG A 26 0.80 -1.13 -11.34
CA ARG A 26 1.43 -0.43 -10.23
C ARG A 26 0.74 -0.84 -8.93
N ALA A 27 1.48 -0.81 -7.83
CA ALA A 27 0.97 -0.98 -6.48
C ALA A 27 1.72 -0.05 -5.53
N ALA A 28 1.11 0.28 -4.40
CA ALA A 28 1.80 0.95 -3.31
C ALA A 28 1.41 0.30 -1.98
N LEU A 29 2.40 0.06 -1.13
CA LEU A 29 2.21 -0.49 0.22
C LEU A 29 2.33 0.63 1.24
N VAL A 30 1.26 0.87 1.98
CA VAL A 30 1.25 1.83 3.08
C VAL A 30 1.73 1.15 4.35
N VAL A 31 2.71 1.75 5.03
CA VAL A 31 3.30 1.21 6.25
C VAL A 31 3.37 2.26 7.36
N GLY A 32 3.15 1.86 8.60
CA GLY A 32 3.29 2.75 9.77
C GLY A 32 4.75 3.10 10.07
N SER A 33 5.68 2.17 9.82
CA SER A 33 7.11 2.34 10.11
C SER A 33 7.99 1.56 9.13
N GLN A 34 9.23 2.04 8.97
CA GLN A 34 10.31 1.37 8.24
C GLN A 34 11.59 1.31 9.09
N ILE A 35 11.44 1.33 10.42
CA ILE A 35 12.59 1.21 11.33
C ILE A 35 13.36 -0.08 11.05
N ASP A 36 14.70 0.00 11.06
CA ASP A 36 15.53 -1.20 11.01
C ASP A 36 15.33 -1.98 12.32
N PRO A 37 14.81 -3.21 12.31
CA PRO A 37 14.62 -3.96 13.54
C PRO A 37 15.91 -4.16 14.33
N ARG A 38 17.09 -4.12 13.68
CA ARG A 38 18.39 -4.23 14.35
C ARG A 38 18.69 -3.03 15.25
N SER A 39 18.12 -1.87 14.97
CA SER A 39 18.29 -0.67 15.80
C SER A 39 17.34 -0.63 17.01
N VAL A 40 16.44 -1.62 17.15
CA VAL A 40 15.44 -1.65 18.22
C VAL A 40 15.97 -2.47 19.40
N ALA A 41 16.23 -1.80 20.52
CA ALA A 41 16.76 -2.44 21.72
C ALA A 41 15.75 -3.38 22.40
N ASN A 42 14.50 -2.91 22.60
CA ASN A 42 13.45 -3.67 23.26
C ASN A 42 13.07 -4.93 22.43
N PRO A 43 13.21 -6.15 22.97
CA PRO A 43 12.96 -7.38 22.23
C PRO A 43 11.53 -7.51 21.67
N HIS A 44 10.53 -7.07 22.43
CA HIS A 44 9.12 -7.13 22.01
C HIS A 44 8.85 -6.18 20.84
N ILE A 45 9.32 -4.93 20.93
CA ILE A 45 9.20 -3.97 19.82
C ILE A 45 9.99 -4.46 18.60
N ARG A 46 11.17 -5.04 18.79
CA ARG A 46 11.97 -5.62 17.72
C ARG A 46 11.25 -6.76 17.01
N ALA A 47 10.54 -7.62 17.75
CA ALA A 47 9.73 -8.70 17.17
C ALA A 47 8.62 -8.14 16.26
N HIS A 48 7.90 -7.11 16.69
CA HIS A 48 6.89 -6.45 15.86
C HIS A 48 7.50 -5.75 14.62
N ALA A 49 8.69 -5.14 14.77
CA ALA A 49 9.38 -4.55 13.62
C ALA A 49 9.81 -5.63 12.59
N LEU A 50 10.31 -6.78 13.05
CA LEU A 50 10.62 -7.94 12.19
C LEU A 50 9.37 -8.49 11.51
N GLU A 51 8.25 -8.59 12.22
CA GLU A 51 6.97 -9.04 11.68
C GLU A 51 6.47 -8.08 10.58
N GLY A 52 6.48 -6.77 10.85
CA GLY A 52 6.12 -5.76 9.85
C GLY A 52 7.04 -5.80 8.63
N GLN A 53 8.35 -5.98 8.82
CA GLN A 53 9.30 -6.15 7.73
C GLN A 53 9.01 -7.43 6.92
N LEU A 54 8.70 -8.54 7.58
CA LEU A 54 8.38 -9.81 6.94
C LEU A 54 7.16 -9.66 6.03
N PHE A 55 6.03 -9.17 6.56
CA PHE A 55 4.80 -9.04 5.76
C PHE A 55 4.97 -8.07 4.59
N ARG A 56 5.59 -6.91 4.82
CA ARG A 56 5.88 -5.94 3.76
C ARG A 56 6.75 -6.55 2.66
N SER A 57 7.86 -7.18 3.03
CA SER A 57 8.83 -7.70 2.06
C SER A 57 8.22 -8.82 1.24
N VAL A 58 7.48 -9.74 1.87
CA VAL A 58 6.82 -10.83 1.17
C VAL A 58 5.73 -10.34 0.19
N LEU A 59 4.95 -9.32 0.56
CA LEU A 59 3.99 -8.69 -0.36
C LEU A 59 4.69 -8.03 -1.55
N GLN A 60 5.72 -7.24 -1.27
CA GLN A 60 6.50 -6.53 -2.28
C GLN A 60 7.16 -7.52 -3.26
N GLU A 61 7.83 -8.55 -2.77
CA GLU A 61 8.47 -9.58 -3.59
C GLU A 61 7.46 -10.32 -4.47
N SER A 62 6.28 -10.65 -3.93
CA SER A 62 5.19 -11.30 -4.68
C SER A 62 4.68 -10.44 -5.82
N LEU A 63 4.44 -9.14 -5.57
CA LEU A 63 4.04 -8.18 -6.61
C LEU A 63 5.13 -8.02 -7.68
N GLN A 64 6.39 -7.92 -7.28
CA GLN A 64 7.54 -7.80 -8.18
C GLN A 64 7.72 -9.05 -9.06
N ALA A 65 7.48 -10.24 -8.53
CA ALA A 65 7.50 -11.49 -9.31
C ALA A 65 6.45 -11.47 -10.45
N HIS A 66 5.37 -10.71 -10.29
CA HIS A 66 4.36 -10.46 -11.33
C HIS A 66 4.64 -9.20 -12.16
N ARG A 67 5.83 -8.61 -12.07
CA ARG A 67 6.27 -7.39 -12.76
C ARG A 67 5.41 -6.17 -12.44
N ILE A 68 4.86 -6.11 -11.23
CA ILE A 68 4.13 -4.96 -10.73
C ILE A 68 5.11 -4.06 -9.99
N ARG A 69 5.32 -2.85 -10.51
CA ARG A 69 6.14 -1.85 -9.82
C ARG A 69 5.44 -1.48 -8.51
N THR A 70 6.17 -1.62 -7.41
CA THR A 70 5.61 -1.45 -6.06
C THR A 70 6.38 -0.38 -5.32
N ASP A 71 5.67 0.67 -4.92
CA ASP A 71 6.19 1.76 -4.11
C ASP A 71 5.85 1.52 -2.63
N ILE A 72 6.61 2.10 -1.71
CA ILE A 72 6.32 2.06 -0.26
C ILE A 72 6.06 3.48 0.21
N LEU A 73 4.95 3.66 0.92
CA LEU A 73 4.53 4.94 1.45
C LEU A 73 4.41 4.85 2.97
N ARG A 74 4.94 5.83 3.69
CA ARG A 74 4.75 5.90 5.13
C ARG A 74 3.46 6.64 5.43
N GLU A 75 2.62 6.08 6.29
CA GLU A 75 1.31 6.63 6.62
C GLU A 75 1.37 8.12 6.99
N ARG A 76 2.29 8.48 7.91
CA ARG A 76 2.45 9.86 8.38
C ARG A 76 2.88 10.85 7.29
N ASP A 77 3.56 10.36 6.24
CA ASP A 77 4.13 11.17 5.17
C ASP A 77 3.27 11.11 3.88
N ALA A 78 2.26 10.24 3.83
CA ALA A 78 1.55 9.84 2.62
C ALA A 78 0.88 11.00 1.88
N TYR A 79 0.16 11.86 2.59
CA TYR A 79 -0.53 12.99 1.97
C TYR A 79 0.46 14.03 1.44
N CYS A 80 1.51 14.34 2.20
CA CYS A 80 2.55 15.27 1.75
C CYS A 80 3.30 14.73 0.52
N GLN A 81 3.64 13.44 0.52
CA GLN A 81 4.26 12.79 -0.65
C GLN A 81 3.32 12.78 -1.84
N ALA A 82 2.01 12.55 -1.63
CA ALA A 82 1.03 12.61 -2.69
C ALA A 82 0.85 14.01 -3.26
N ALA A 83 0.83 15.04 -2.42
CA ALA A 83 0.76 16.43 -2.85
C ALA A 83 1.91 16.78 -3.80
N VAL A 84 3.14 16.39 -3.44
CA VAL A 84 4.34 16.59 -4.27
C VAL A 84 4.25 15.78 -5.57
N ALA A 85 3.98 14.47 -5.47
CA ALA A 85 3.96 13.58 -6.63
C ALA A 85 2.87 13.95 -7.65
N LEU A 86 1.69 14.36 -7.16
CA LEU A 86 0.54 14.71 -7.98
C LEU A 86 0.51 16.20 -8.37
N LYS A 87 1.48 16.99 -7.92
CA LYS A 87 1.54 18.46 -8.11
C LYS A 87 0.24 19.16 -7.69
N ARG A 88 -0.26 18.81 -6.50
CA ARG A 88 -1.52 19.29 -5.92
C ARG A 88 -1.31 19.73 -4.48
N SER A 89 -2.20 20.58 -3.94
CA SER A 89 -2.19 20.88 -2.51
C SER A 89 -2.67 19.68 -1.68
N ASN A 90 -2.24 19.60 -0.43
CA ASN A 90 -2.68 18.56 0.51
C ASN A 90 -4.22 18.54 0.66
N GLU A 91 -4.85 19.72 0.70
CA GLU A 91 -6.29 19.89 0.81
C GLU A 91 -7.00 19.36 -0.44
N ASN A 92 -6.41 19.59 -1.63
CA ASN A 92 -6.95 19.07 -2.87
C ASN A 92 -6.91 17.53 -2.91
N VAL A 93 -5.78 16.93 -2.53
CA VAL A 93 -5.64 15.46 -2.45
C VAL A 93 -6.67 14.87 -1.49
N ARG A 94 -6.80 15.43 -0.28
CA ARG A 94 -7.79 15.00 0.71
C ARG A 94 -9.22 15.08 0.19
N ARG A 95 -9.59 16.17 -0.48
CA ARG A 95 -10.93 16.37 -1.05
C ARG A 95 -11.24 15.33 -2.13
N VAL A 96 -10.31 15.08 -3.05
CA VAL A 96 -10.52 14.08 -4.11
C VAL A 96 -10.70 12.68 -3.52
N VAL A 97 -9.87 12.32 -2.54
CA VAL A 97 -9.94 11.00 -1.89
C VAL A 97 -11.20 10.83 -1.06
N GLN A 98 -11.70 11.89 -0.42
CA GLN A 98 -13.02 11.85 0.23
C GLN A 98 -14.14 11.54 -0.76
N ASN A 99 -14.03 12.03 -2.00
CA ASN A 99 -15.04 11.78 -3.04
C ASN A 99 -14.95 10.38 -3.65
N PHE A 100 -13.80 9.69 -3.61
CA PHE A 100 -13.68 8.33 -4.15
C PHE A 100 -14.61 7.31 -3.46
N GLY A 101 -14.87 7.49 -2.16
CA GLY A 101 -15.76 6.62 -1.39
C GLY A 101 -17.20 7.13 -1.28
N ARG A 102 -17.61 8.10 -2.10
CA ARG A 102 -18.96 8.69 -2.02
C ARG A 102 -20.04 7.71 -2.48
N ASP A 103 -19.74 6.94 -3.52
CA ASP A 103 -20.72 6.05 -4.17
C ASP A 103 -20.65 4.62 -3.63
N THR A 104 -19.91 4.38 -2.55
CA THR A 104 -19.85 3.08 -1.88
C THR A 104 -20.90 2.99 -0.77
N GLU A 105 -21.38 1.78 -0.47
CA GLU A 105 -22.43 1.52 0.54
C GLU A 105 -22.13 2.12 1.93
N ALA A 106 -20.85 2.29 2.27
CA ALA A 106 -20.41 2.94 3.49
C ALA A 106 -19.26 3.94 3.22
N PRO A 107 -19.14 5.02 4.01
CA PRO A 107 -18.00 5.93 3.90
C PRO A 107 -16.68 5.21 4.13
N TRP A 108 -15.68 5.53 3.32
CA TRP A 108 -14.34 4.95 3.49
C TRP A 108 -13.72 5.30 4.84
N ARG A 109 -13.15 4.28 5.48
CA ARG A 109 -12.30 4.41 6.67
C ARG A 109 -10.96 5.09 6.32
N ALA A 110 -10.21 5.47 7.34
CA ALA A 110 -8.93 6.16 7.18
C ALA A 110 -7.95 5.33 6.34
N GLU A 111 -7.90 4.01 6.57
CA GLU A 111 -7.00 3.08 5.90
C GLU A 111 -7.35 2.91 4.42
N GLN A 112 -8.64 2.89 4.09
CA GLN A 112 -9.11 2.81 2.70
C GLN A 112 -8.77 4.09 1.93
N LYS A 113 -8.99 5.26 2.55
CA LYS A 113 -8.59 6.56 1.98
C LYS A 113 -7.09 6.63 1.74
N LEU A 114 -6.31 6.17 2.70
CA LEU A 114 -4.85 6.16 2.62
C LEU A 114 -4.33 5.19 1.55
N ALA A 115 -4.94 4.01 1.42
CA ALA A 115 -4.64 3.06 0.35
C ALA A 115 -4.95 3.68 -1.03
N ALA A 116 -6.05 4.42 -1.16
CA ALA A 116 -6.41 5.11 -2.40
C ALA A 116 -5.44 6.26 -2.74
N VAL A 117 -4.97 7.03 -1.75
CA VAL A 117 -3.89 8.02 -1.93
C VAL A 117 -2.66 7.33 -2.50
N ALA A 118 -2.22 6.23 -1.90
CA ALA A 118 -1.04 5.51 -2.32
C ALA A 118 -1.18 4.93 -3.74
N ALA A 119 -2.36 4.38 -4.06
CA ALA A 119 -2.67 3.90 -5.41
C ALA A 119 -2.65 5.04 -6.44
N TRP A 120 -3.16 6.23 -6.09
CA TRP A 120 -3.14 7.39 -6.98
C TRP A 120 -1.72 7.87 -7.25
N VAL A 121 -0.88 7.94 -6.22
CA VAL A 121 0.56 8.23 -6.38
C VAL A 121 1.24 7.22 -7.29
N ALA A 122 0.92 5.93 -7.14
CA ALA A 122 1.51 4.88 -7.96
C ALA A 122 1.09 4.98 -9.44
N LEU A 123 -0.06 5.59 -9.75
CA LEU A 123 -0.58 5.76 -11.12
C LEU A 123 -0.18 7.09 -11.77
N GLY A 124 0.17 8.11 -10.98
CA GLY A 124 0.77 9.36 -11.45
C GLY A 124 2.14 9.17 -12.08
#